data_AF-A0A7S2J8E6-F1
#
_entry.id   AF-A0A7S2J8E6-F1
#
_cell.length_a   1.000
_cell.length_b   1.000
_cell.length_c   1.000
_cell.angle_alpha   90.00
_cell.angle_beta   90.00
_cell.angle_gamma   90.00
#
_symmetry.space_group_name_H-M   'P 1'
#
loop_
_entity.id
_entity.type
_entity.pdbx_description
1 polymer ?
#
loop_
_entity_poly.entity_id
_entity_poly.type
_entity_poly.pdbx_seq_one_letter_code
_entity_poly.pdbx_strand_id
1 'polypeptide(L)'
;GTRRHIVVAGVREGGQAARVGVRAGDRLVSINGQKDFLGLSADEVRDRLDSPCVLVFLGFVGKLQAEVRLTCTDSVCGLSTRQDVVRGSSAAPVRLCEERVFDAGIASLFMAVGGINDDDDDEEERPGVFNPRPQLFELQRSEACGLVRRALRRLEVKELLAKAANAHQATLPTPAQGDDGLPSTLSPNDLMPVSAQVLGPGAAATQP
;
A
#
# COMPACT_ATOMS: atom_id res chain seq x y z
N GLY A 1 3.91 2.92 17.07
CA GLY A 1 4.56 3.74 18.10
C GLY A 1 3.71 3.74 19.35
N THR A 2 4.23 3.23 20.47
CA THR A 2 3.45 2.92 21.68
C THR A 2 3.33 4.12 22.63
N ARG A 3 2.56 5.15 22.25
CA ARG A 3 2.15 6.18 23.22
C ARG A 3 1.22 5.52 24.24
N ARG A 4 1.70 5.28 25.47
CA ARG A 4 0.88 4.78 26.56
C ARG A 4 -0.15 5.85 26.94
N HIS A 5 -1.42 5.48 26.96
CA HIS A 5 -2.52 6.35 27.36
C HIS A 5 -2.90 6.04 28.80
N ILE A 6 -3.13 7.09 29.60
CA ILE A 6 -3.69 6.94 30.95
C ILE A 6 -5.21 6.87 30.82
N VAL A 7 -5.77 5.77 31.27
CA VAL A 7 -7.20 5.46 31.17
C VAL A 7 -7.75 5.23 32.58
N VAL A 8 -8.97 5.71 32.82
CA VAL A 8 -9.67 5.52 34.08
C VAL A 8 -10.00 4.04 34.25
N ALA A 9 -9.40 3.39 35.25
CA ALA A 9 -9.68 1.98 35.56
C ALA A 9 -11.00 1.80 36.32
N GLY A 10 -11.39 2.78 37.13
CA GLY A 10 -12.59 2.74 37.95
C GLY A 10 -12.87 4.11 38.56
N VAL A 11 -14.12 4.32 38.97
CA VAL A 11 -14.56 5.57 39.59
C VAL A 11 -15.29 5.24 40.87
N ARG A 12 -14.97 5.96 41.96
CA ARG A 12 -15.64 5.79 43.24
C ARG A 12 -17.10 6.22 43.13
N GLU A 13 -18.02 5.35 43.52
CA GLU A 13 -19.46 5.64 43.52
C GLU A 13 -19.77 6.88 44.37
N GLY A 14 -20.58 7.79 43.81
CA GLY A 14 -20.94 9.06 44.44
C GLY A 14 -19.80 10.08 44.60
N GLY A 15 -18.58 9.78 44.15
CA GLY A 15 -17.42 10.68 44.21
C GLY A 15 -17.50 11.84 43.19
N GLN A 16 -16.60 12.83 43.32
CA GLN A 16 -16.60 14.01 42.45
C GLN A 16 -16.52 13.64 40.97
N ALA A 17 -15.63 12.71 40.60
CA ALA A 17 -15.49 12.22 39.24
C ALA A 17 -16.77 11.56 38.71
N ALA A 18 -17.47 10.75 39.52
CA ALA A 18 -18.74 10.13 39.12
C ALA A 18 -19.84 11.18 38.90
N ARG A 19 -19.92 12.20 39.76
CA ARG A 19 -20.93 13.27 39.66
C ARG A 19 -20.78 14.12 38.41
N VAL A 20 -19.55 14.29 37.92
CA VAL A 20 -19.27 14.99 36.66
C VAL A 20 -19.30 14.07 35.44
N GLY A 21 -19.64 12.79 35.62
CA GLY A 21 -19.88 11.85 34.52
C GLY A 21 -18.65 11.10 34.01
N VAL A 22 -17.51 11.15 34.70
CA VAL A 22 -16.33 10.33 34.36
C VAL A 22 -16.64 8.86 34.61
N ARG A 23 -16.22 7.99 33.69
CA ARG A 23 -16.47 6.55 33.71
C ARG A 23 -15.17 5.76 33.52
N ALA A 24 -15.20 4.49 33.93
CA ALA A 24 -14.13 3.56 33.57
C ALA A 24 -14.04 3.44 32.04
N GLY A 25 -12.81 3.51 31.51
CA GLY A 25 -12.54 3.57 30.08
C GLY A 25 -12.29 4.97 29.53
N ASP A 26 -12.65 6.04 30.26
CA ASP A 26 -12.36 7.40 29.84
C ASP A 26 -10.85 7.67 29.85
N ARG A 27 -10.37 8.45 28.89
CA ARG A 27 -8.93 8.73 28.75
C ARG A 27 -8.58 10.11 29.32
N LEU A 28 -7.52 10.18 30.12
CA LEU A 28 -6.98 11.47 30.56
C LEU A 28 -6.29 12.18 29.39
N VAL A 29 -6.72 13.42 29.09
CA VAL A 29 -6.22 14.20 27.94
C VAL A 29 -5.56 15.52 28.31
N SER A 30 -5.86 16.11 29.47
CA SER A 30 -5.08 17.23 30.00
C SER A 30 -5.16 17.35 31.53
N ILE A 31 -4.13 17.94 32.14
CA ILE A 31 -4.05 18.32 33.55
C ILE A 31 -3.73 19.82 33.58
N ASN A 32 -4.58 20.64 34.18
CA ASN A 32 -4.43 22.10 34.21
C ASN A 32 -4.20 22.72 32.81
N GLY A 33 -4.80 22.11 31.78
CA GLY A 33 -4.63 22.52 30.37
C GLY A 33 -3.36 21.98 29.68
N GLN A 34 -2.46 21.32 30.41
CA GLN A 34 -1.20 20.77 29.89
C GLN A 34 -1.27 19.27 29.58
N LYS A 35 -0.34 18.79 28.73
CA LYS A 35 -0.23 17.39 28.27
C LYS A 35 1.19 16.82 28.47
N ASP A 36 1.93 17.38 29.41
CA ASP A 36 3.29 17.02 29.78
C ASP A 36 3.42 15.66 30.48
N PHE A 37 2.29 15.06 30.88
CA PHE A 37 2.23 13.71 31.45
C PHE A 37 2.32 12.57 30.42
N LEU A 38 2.33 12.87 29.12
CA LEU A 38 2.41 11.84 28.08
C LEU A 38 3.72 11.08 28.16
N GLY A 39 3.64 9.78 28.46
CA GLY A 39 4.80 8.89 28.61
C GLY A 39 5.16 8.59 30.06
N LEU A 40 4.59 9.31 31.02
CA LEU A 40 4.69 9.01 32.45
C LEU A 40 3.74 7.86 32.83
N SER A 41 4.12 7.13 33.87
CA SER A 41 3.25 6.16 34.54
C SER A 41 2.14 6.87 35.33
N ALA A 42 1.04 6.15 35.63
CA ALA A 42 -0.06 6.72 36.40
C ALA A 42 0.38 7.15 37.83
N ASP A 43 1.33 6.42 38.43
CA ASP A 43 1.89 6.77 39.73
C ASP A 43 2.71 8.06 39.68
N GLU A 44 3.58 8.22 38.69
CA GLU A 44 4.34 9.46 38.51
C GLU A 44 3.45 10.68 38.24
N VAL A 45 2.34 10.48 37.52
CA VAL A 45 1.36 11.55 37.31
C VAL A 45 0.67 11.90 38.62
N ARG A 46 0.22 10.91 39.39
CA ARG A 46 -0.43 11.11 40.70
C ARG A 46 0.47 11.89 41.64
N ASP A 47 1.76 11.55 41.69
CA ASP A 47 2.71 12.17 42.61
C ASP A 47 3.02 13.64 42.22
N ARG A 48 2.68 14.07 41.00
CA ARG A 48 2.80 15.45 40.50
C ARG A 48 1.50 16.25 40.56
N LEU A 49 0.39 15.65 41.01
CA LEU A 49 -0.88 16.35 41.12
C LEU A 49 -0.90 17.23 42.36
N ASP A 50 -0.90 18.55 42.14
CA ASP A 50 -1.12 19.52 43.19
C ASP A 50 -2.59 19.94 43.27
N SER A 51 -3.10 20.08 44.50
CA SER A 51 -4.44 20.60 44.73
C SER A 51 -4.43 22.14 44.81
N PRO A 52 -5.39 22.84 44.19
CA PRO A 52 -6.45 22.32 43.31
C PRO A 52 -5.92 22.04 41.88
N CYS A 53 -6.40 20.97 41.24
CA CYS A 53 -6.13 20.69 39.83
C CYS A 53 -7.40 20.46 39.02
N VAL A 54 -7.30 20.69 37.71
CA VAL A 54 -8.34 20.42 36.72
C VAL A 54 -7.89 19.26 35.84
N LEU A 55 -8.68 18.20 35.79
CA LEU A 55 -8.45 17.02 34.96
C LEU A 55 -9.49 16.98 33.85
N VAL A 56 -9.03 16.84 32.60
CA VAL A 56 -9.93 16.69 31.45
C VAL A 56 -9.86 15.26 30.96
N PHE A 57 -11.02 14.63 30.91
CA PHE A 57 -11.20 13.28 30.40
C PHE A 57 -11.95 13.31 29.07
N LEU A 58 -11.51 12.48 28.13
CA LEU A 58 -12.22 12.18 26.90
C LEU A 58 -12.91 10.83 27.08
N GLY A 59 -14.22 10.86 27.21
CA GLY A 59 -15.03 9.64 27.32
C GLY A 59 -15.38 9.05 25.96
N PHE A 60 -15.57 7.72 25.94
CA PHE A 60 -16.07 7.02 24.78
C PHE A 60 -17.60 7.06 24.78
N VAL A 61 -18.21 7.60 23.72
CA VAL A 61 -19.67 7.55 23.53
C VAL A 61 -20.02 6.21 22.87
N GLY A 62 -20.31 5.19 23.68
CA GLY A 62 -20.72 3.87 23.20
C GLY A 62 -20.53 2.78 24.24
N LYS A 63 -20.95 1.54 23.93
CA LYS A 63 -20.59 0.36 24.74
C LYS A 63 -19.15 -0.01 24.41
N LEU A 64 -18.29 -0.20 25.40
CA LEU A 64 -16.92 -0.69 25.20
C LEU A 64 -16.90 -2.01 24.39
N GLN A 65 -17.95 -2.83 24.54
CA GLN A 65 -18.14 -4.07 23.76
C GLN A 65 -18.49 -3.86 22.28
N ALA A 66 -18.83 -2.63 21.87
CA ALA A 66 -19.01 -2.26 20.47
C ALA A 66 -17.73 -1.64 19.87
N GLU A 67 -16.66 -1.48 20.66
CA GLU A 67 -15.35 -1.04 20.18
C GLU A 67 -14.67 -2.21 19.44
N VAL A 68 -14.58 -2.10 18.11
CA VAL A 68 -13.86 -3.07 17.29
C VAL A 68 -12.36 -2.83 17.43
N ARG A 69 -11.69 -3.60 18.30
CA ARG A 69 -10.24 -3.58 18.45
C ARG A 69 -9.58 -4.42 17.36
N LEU A 70 -9.07 -3.76 16.31
CA LEU A 70 -8.26 -4.43 15.29
C LEU A 70 -6.89 -4.80 15.88
N THR A 71 -6.71 -6.08 16.20
CA THR A 71 -5.43 -6.61 16.66
C THR A 71 -4.57 -6.94 15.44
N CYS A 72 -3.78 -5.98 14.97
CA CYS A 72 -2.79 -6.24 13.91
C CYS A 72 -1.55 -6.87 14.53
N THR A 73 -1.44 -8.20 14.46
CA THR A 73 -0.25 -8.95 14.90
C THR A 73 0.88 -8.95 13.89
N ASP A 74 0.61 -8.61 12.63
CA ASP A 74 1.59 -8.75 11.56
C ASP A 74 2.05 -7.43 10.95
N SER A 75 3.38 -7.39 10.76
CA SER A 75 4.25 -6.49 10.02
C SER A 75 3.63 -5.22 9.42
N VAL A 76 4.21 -4.08 9.82
CA VAL A 76 4.15 -2.77 9.16
C VAL A 76 3.91 -2.93 7.66
N CYS A 77 2.68 -2.65 7.23
CA CYS A 77 2.30 -2.62 5.82
C CYS A 77 1.98 -1.17 5.44
N GLY A 78 2.74 -0.67 4.49
CA GLY A 78 2.74 0.71 4.01
C GLY A 78 4.11 1.02 3.40
N LEU A 79 4.18 1.98 2.48
CA LEU A 79 5.45 2.53 2.04
C LEU A 79 5.97 3.43 3.16
N SER A 80 7.26 3.36 3.46
CA SER A 80 7.88 4.31 4.39
C SER A 80 7.63 5.74 3.88
N THR A 81 7.33 6.68 4.78
CA THR A 81 7.22 8.11 4.40
C THR A 81 8.50 8.68 3.80
N ARG A 82 9.62 7.93 3.90
CA ARG A 82 10.91 8.27 3.29
C ARG A 82 11.16 7.59 1.94
N GLN A 83 10.20 6.79 1.46
CA GLN A 83 10.35 6.03 0.22
C GLN A 83 9.57 6.70 -0.90
N ASP A 84 10.29 7.18 -1.92
CA ASP A 84 9.68 7.74 -3.12
C ASP A 84 8.82 6.68 -3.82
N VAL A 85 7.52 6.97 -3.96
CA VAL A 85 6.54 6.02 -4.52
C VAL A 85 6.60 5.99 -6.05
N VAL A 86 6.99 7.12 -6.67
CA VAL A 86 7.09 7.26 -8.12
C VAL A 86 8.25 8.20 -8.46
N ARG A 87 9.13 7.78 -9.38
CA ARG A 87 10.06 8.67 -10.09
C ARG A 87 9.55 8.89 -11.50
N GLY A 88 9.26 10.15 -11.85
CA GLY A 88 8.93 10.50 -13.23
C GLY A 88 10.12 10.33 -14.17
N SER A 89 9.87 10.29 -15.48
CA SER A 89 10.91 10.31 -16.51
C SER A 89 10.77 11.56 -17.38
N SER A 90 11.78 11.85 -18.21
CA SER A 90 11.71 12.95 -19.18
C SER A 90 10.61 12.73 -20.24
N ALA A 91 10.32 11.47 -20.57
CA ALA A 91 9.27 11.11 -21.53
C ALA A 91 7.86 11.08 -20.92
N ALA A 92 7.75 10.96 -19.59
CA ALA A 92 6.49 10.94 -18.86
C ALA A 92 6.67 11.61 -17.48
N PRO A 93 6.66 12.95 -17.44
CA PRO A 93 6.82 13.67 -16.19
C PRO A 93 5.61 13.41 -15.28
N VAL A 94 5.90 13.15 -14.00
CA VAL A 94 4.86 12.93 -12.99
C VAL A 94 4.69 14.22 -12.21
N ARG A 95 3.45 14.69 -12.12
CA ARG A 95 3.09 15.89 -11.37
C ARG A 95 2.25 15.48 -10.18
N LEU A 96 2.68 15.87 -8.98
CA LEU A 96 1.88 15.72 -7.77
C LEU A 96 0.71 16.71 -7.85
N CYS A 97 -0.51 16.21 -8.00
CA CYS A 97 -1.70 17.06 -8.11
C CYS A 97 -2.28 17.41 -6.73
N GLU A 98 -2.32 16.44 -5.82
CA GLU A 98 -2.87 16.62 -4.48
C GLU A 98 -2.23 15.63 -3.52
N GLU A 99 -1.78 16.12 -2.36
CA GLU A 99 -1.38 15.27 -1.23
C GLU A 99 -2.54 15.19 -0.25
N ARG A 100 -3.11 14.00 -0.10
CA ARG A 100 -4.06 13.72 0.99
C ARG A 100 -3.42 12.78 1.99
N VAL A 101 -3.02 13.35 3.12
CA VAL A 101 -2.54 12.59 4.27
C VAL A 101 -3.76 12.05 5.01
N PHE A 102 -4.13 10.81 4.72
CA PHE A 102 -5.09 10.08 5.53
C PHE A 102 -4.37 9.57 6.78
N ASP A 103 -5.01 9.72 7.94
CA ASP A 103 -4.54 9.04 9.14
C ASP A 103 -4.67 7.53 8.87
N ALA A 104 -3.53 6.90 8.58
CA ALA A 104 -3.44 5.57 7.95
C ALA A 104 -4.08 4.44 8.77
N GLY A 105 -4.54 4.75 9.99
CA GLY A 105 -5.28 3.83 10.85
C GLY A 105 -6.80 3.78 10.64
N ILE A 106 -7.41 4.71 9.89
CA ILE A 106 -8.89 4.88 9.90
C ILE A 106 -9.52 5.02 8.51
N ALA A 107 -8.77 5.42 7.49
CA ALA A 107 -9.38 5.71 6.19
C ALA A 107 -9.61 4.47 5.32
N SER A 108 -10.87 4.22 4.96
CA SER A 108 -11.24 3.29 3.90
C SER A 108 -10.70 3.75 2.55
N LEU A 109 -10.13 2.82 1.78
CA LEU A 109 -9.71 3.07 0.40
C LEU A 109 -10.89 2.80 -0.53
N PHE A 110 -11.27 3.78 -1.34
CA PHE A 110 -12.33 3.63 -2.33
C PHE A 110 -11.74 3.58 -3.74
N MET A 111 -12.20 2.65 -4.57
CA MET A 111 -11.93 2.59 -5.99
C MET A 111 -13.14 3.10 -6.76
N ALA A 112 -12.94 4.09 -7.63
CA ALA A 112 -13.93 4.47 -8.63
C ALA A 112 -13.59 3.78 -9.95
N VAL A 113 -14.58 3.14 -10.57
CA VAL A 113 -14.45 2.66 -11.94
C VAL A 113 -14.88 3.80 -12.85
N GLY A 114 -13.89 4.46 -13.47
CA GLY A 114 -14.17 5.40 -14.56
C GLY A 114 -14.74 4.60 -15.73
N GLY A 115 -15.93 4.98 -16.18
CA GLY A 115 -16.41 4.55 -17.49
C GLY A 115 -15.39 5.04 -18.51
N ILE A 116 -14.77 4.12 -19.24
CA ILE A 116 -13.92 4.45 -20.37
C ILE A 116 -14.89 4.96 -21.45
N ASN A 117 -15.28 6.22 -21.35
CA ASN A 117 -15.83 6.96 -22.46
C ASN A 117 -14.63 7.65 -23.12
N ASP A 118 -13.71 6.82 -23.64
CA ASP A 118 -12.80 7.25 -24.70
C ASP A 118 -13.63 7.24 -25.99
N ASP A 119 -14.57 8.16 -26.11
CA ASP A 119 -15.16 8.50 -27.40
C ASP A 119 -14.86 9.98 -27.62
N ASP A 120 -13.79 10.17 -28.39
CA ASP A 120 -13.50 11.36 -29.14
C ASP A 120 -14.75 11.85 -29.89
N ASP A 121 -14.86 13.17 -29.93
CA ASP A 121 -15.53 13.98 -30.94
C ASP A 121 -17.08 14.03 -30.98
N ASP A 122 -17.56 15.28 -30.78
CA ASP A 122 -18.82 15.87 -31.26
C ASP A 122 -20.15 15.42 -30.64
N GLU A 123 -20.46 15.88 -29.42
CA GLU A 123 -21.86 15.86 -28.90
C GLU A 123 -22.44 17.28 -28.79
N GLU A 124 -23.16 17.64 -29.85
CA GLU A 124 -24.39 18.44 -29.79
C GLU A 124 -25.19 18.07 -28.53
N GLU A 125 -25.51 19.07 -27.70
CA GLU A 125 -26.30 18.92 -26.47
C GLU A 125 -27.64 18.20 -26.74
N ARG A 126 -27.68 16.88 -26.57
CA ARG A 126 -28.94 16.13 -26.49
C ARG A 126 -29.37 16.05 -25.03
N PRO A 127 -30.46 16.73 -24.63
CA PRO A 127 -30.96 16.67 -23.27
C PRO A 127 -31.67 15.33 -23.04
N GLY A 128 -31.04 14.40 -22.34
CA GLY A 128 -31.73 13.19 -21.87
C GLY A 128 -30.89 11.96 -21.52
N VAL A 129 -29.58 11.95 -21.79
CA VAL A 129 -28.75 10.79 -21.48
C VAL A 129 -28.35 10.82 -20.00
N PHE A 130 -28.88 9.87 -19.22
CA PHE A 130 -28.46 9.64 -17.85
C PHE A 130 -26.98 9.23 -17.83
N ASN A 131 -26.09 10.16 -17.44
CA ASN A 131 -24.72 9.80 -17.16
C ASN A 131 -24.69 8.80 -16.00
N PRO A 132 -24.25 7.55 -16.21
CA PRO A 132 -24.15 6.59 -15.14
C PRO A 132 -23.16 7.13 -14.12
N ARG A 133 -23.64 7.33 -12.88
CA ARG A 133 -22.76 7.75 -11.79
C ARG A 133 -21.63 6.72 -11.67
N PRO A 134 -20.36 7.14 -11.54
CA PRO A 134 -19.24 6.21 -11.42
C PRO A 134 -19.48 5.30 -10.22
N GLN A 135 -19.36 3.99 -10.46
CA GLN A 135 -19.52 3.00 -9.40
C GLN A 135 -18.32 3.10 -8.46
N LEU A 136 -18.60 3.34 -7.18
CA LEU A 136 -17.61 3.45 -6.13
C LEU A 136 -17.61 2.16 -5.30
N PHE A 137 -16.45 1.55 -5.15
CA PHE A 137 -16.26 0.32 -4.39
C PHE A 137 -15.34 0.60 -3.21
N GLU A 138 -15.73 0.19 -2.02
CA GLU A 138 -14.82 0.16 -0.88
C GLU A 138 -13.90 -1.05 -1.02
N LEU A 139 -12.59 -0.81 -1.03
CA LEU A 139 -11.60 -1.84 -1.18
C LEU A 139 -11.17 -2.33 0.20
N GLN A 140 -11.42 -3.61 0.49
CA GLN A 140 -10.97 -4.18 1.75
C GLN A 140 -9.43 -4.22 1.79
N ARG A 141 -8.86 -4.09 2.98
CA ARG A 141 -7.39 -4.01 3.15
C ARG A 141 -6.64 -5.19 2.52
N SER A 142 -7.20 -6.40 2.61
CA SER A 142 -6.64 -7.61 2.01
C SER A 142 -6.64 -7.55 0.47
N GLU A 143 -7.71 -7.01 -0.12
CA GLU A 143 -7.88 -6.85 -1.57
C GLU A 143 -6.93 -5.79 -2.11
N ALA A 144 -6.82 -4.65 -1.41
CA ALA A 144 -5.86 -3.59 -1.72
C ALA A 144 -4.42 -4.13 -1.74
N CYS A 145 -4.05 -4.91 -0.72
CA CYS A 145 -2.74 -5.55 -0.65
C CYS A 145 -2.52 -6.51 -1.83
N GLY A 146 -3.53 -7.33 -2.16
CA GLY A 146 -3.48 -8.24 -3.29
C GLY A 146 -3.35 -7.54 -4.64
N LEU A 147 -4.00 -6.39 -4.82
CA LEU A 147 -3.89 -5.57 -6.04
C LEU A 147 -2.50 -4.94 -6.17
N VAL A 148 -1.98 -4.32 -5.12
CA VAL A 148 -0.64 -3.71 -5.13
C VAL A 148 0.44 -4.75 -5.41
N ARG A 149 0.40 -5.91 -4.74
CA ARG A 149 1.36 -6.99 -5.00
C ARG A 149 1.31 -7.49 -6.45
N ARG A 150 0.10 -7.59 -7.03
CA ARG A 150 -0.06 -7.97 -8.44
C ARG A 150 0.50 -6.90 -9.38
N ALA A 151 0.27 -5.63 -9.09
CA ALA A 151 0.79 -4.52 -9.89
C ALA A 151 2.33 -4.46 -9.87
N LEU A 152 2.94 -4.59 -8.68
CA LEU A 152 4.40 -4.60 -8.53
C LEU A 152 5.05 -5.76 -9.32
N ARG A 153 4.51 -6.98 -9.19
CA ARG A 153 5.01 -8.12 -9.98
C ARG A 153 4.91 -7.88 -11.49
N ARG A 154 3.85 -7.22 -11.97
CA ARG A 154 3.71 -6.88 -13.39
C ARG A 154 4.76 -5.86 -13.84
N LEU A 155 5.15 -4.92 -12.98
CA LEU A 155 6.21 -3.95 -13.30
C LEU A 155 7.58 -4.61 -13.35
N GLU A 156 7.90 -5.48 -12.38
CA GLU A 156 9.15 -6.26 -12.36
C GLU A 156 9.30 -7.10 -13.64
N VAL A 157 8.24 -7.79 -14.05
CA VAL A 157 8.24 -8.58 -15.29
C VAL A 157 8.44 -7.70 -16.52
N LYS A 158 7.76 -6.54 -16.61
CA LYS A 158 7.94 -5.61 -17.73
C LYS A 158 9.38 -5.07 -17.80
N GLU A 159 10.00 -4.80 -16.66
CA GLU A 159 11.39 -4.34 -16.60
C GLU A 159 12.36 -5.42 -17.10
N LEU A 160 12.15 -6.67 -16.70
CA LEU A 160 12.95 -7.81 -17.18
C LEU A 160 12.80 -8.02 -18.69
N LEU A 161 11.58 -7.92 -19.22
CA LEU A 161 11.34 -8.03 -20.67
C LEU A 161 12.00 -6.90 -21.45
N ALA A 162 11.96 -5.66 -20.94
CA ALA A 162 12.65 -4.52 -21.56
C ALA A 162 14.17 -4.71 -21.58
N LYS A 163 14.76 -5.25 -20.50
CA LYS A 163 16.19 -5.58 -20.44
C LYS A 163 16.58 -6.66 -21.46
N ALA A 164 15.76 -7.70 -21.60
CA ALA A 164 16.00 -8.78 -22.56
C ALA A 164 15.93 -8.30 -24.03
N ALA A 165 14.97 -7.43 -24.36
CA ALA A 165 14.84 -6.84 -25.69
C ALA A 165 16.06 -6.00 -26.08
N ASN A 166 16.60 -5.19 -25.15
CA ASN A 166 17.78 -4.38 -25.38
C ASN A 166 19.06 -5.23 -25.56
N ALA A 167 19.17 -6.35 -24.84
CA ALA A 167 20.32 -7.26 -24.98
C ALA A 167 20.40 -7.89 -26.39
N HIS A 168 19.27 -8.22 -27.01
CA HIS A 168 19.26 -8.79 -28.37
C HIS A 168 19.69 -7.81 -29.45
N GLN A 169 19.41 -6.50 -29.30
CA GLN A 169 19.84 -5.50 -30.27
C GLN A 169 21.35 -5.24 -30.24
N ALA A 170 22.00 -5.43 -29.10
CA ALA A 170 23.45 -5.26 -28.95
C ALA A 170 24.28 -6.39 -29.59
N THR A 171 23.64 -7.47 -30.06
CA THR A 171 24.34 -8.66 -30.59
C THR A 171 24.21 -8.80 -32.11
N LEU A 172 23.60 -7.83 -32.82
CA LEU A 172 23.62 -7.87 -34.28
C LEU A 172 25.05 -7.56 -34.76
N PRO A 173 25.69 -8.49 -35.50
CA PRO A 173 27.00 -8.24 -36.07
C PRO A 173 26.91 -7.04 -36.99
N THR A 174 27.77 -6.06 -36.74
CA THR A 174 27.95 -4.91 -37.62
C THR A 174 28.24 -5.44 -39.02
N PRO A 175 27.45 -5.10 -40.05
CA PRO A 175 27.74 -5.55 -41.40
C PRO A 175 29.12 -4.99 -41.76
N ALA A 176 30.08 -5.90 -41.89
CA ALA A 176 31.42 -5.59 -42.35
C ALA A 176 31.28 -4.85 -43.68
N GLN A 177 31.70 -3.58 -43.71
CA GLN A 177 31.91 -2.86 -44.96
C GLN A 177 32.85 -3.68 -45.82
N GLY A 178 32.40 -3.94 -47.04
CA GLY A 178 33.01 -4.89 -47.97
C GLY A 178 34.45 -4.55 -48.30
N ASP A 179 35.24 -5.61 -48.43
CA ASP A 179 36.40 -5.64 -49.29
C ASP A 179 36.09 -6.65 -50.41
N ASP A 180 36.01 -6.13 -51.63
CA ASP A 180 35.64 -6.85 -52.85
C ASP A 180 36.78 -7.78 -53.29
N GLY A 181 36.54 -9.09 -53.24
CA GLY A 181 37.49 -10.09 -53.73
C GLY A 181 36.87 -11.47 -53.94
N LEU A 182 36.19 -11.67 -55.08
CA LEU A 182 35.82 -12.98 -55.63
C LEU A 182 36.99 -13.58 -56.46
N PRO A 183 36.95 -14.86 -56.89
CA PRO A 183 36.44 -16.07 -56.23
C PRO A 183 37.42 -17.27 -56.41
N SER A 184 37.27 -18.37 -55.65
CA SER A 184 37.75 -19.70 -56.07
C SER A 184 37.04 -20.86 -55.33
N THR A 185 36.19 -21.54 -56.09
CA THR A 185 36.05 -23.02 -56.22
C THR A 185 35.76 -23.91 -55.00
N LEU A 186 34.60 -24.58 -55.09
CA LEU A 186 34.35 -26.03 -54.87
C LEU A 186 34.55 -26.62 -53.47
N SER A 187 33.45 -27.16 -52.91
CA SER A 187 33.27 -28.63 -52.83
C SER A 187 31.87 -28.99 -52.30
N PRO A 188 31.12 -29.89 -52.98
CA PRO A 188 29.90 -30.49 -52.47
C PRO A 188 30.22 -31.87 -51.88
N ASN A 189 30.26 -31.99 -50.56
CA ASN A 189 30.06 -33.24 -49.82
C ASN A 189 30.03 -32.91 -48.33
N ASP A 190 28.89 -33.11 -47.69
CA ASP A 190 28.77 -33.94 -46.49
C ASP A 190 27.30 -33.96 -46.05
N LEU A 191 26.58 -34.88 -46.68
CA LEU A 191 25.37 -35.50 -46.13
C LEU A 191 25.77 -36.44 -44.98
N MET A 192 24.91 -36.52 -43.96
CA MET A 192 24.53 -37.70 -43.13
C MET A 192 24.47 -37.43 -41.61
N PRO A 193 23.62 -38.19 -40.86
CA PRO A 193 22.56 -37.56 -40.05
C PRO A 193 22.46 -38.09 -38.60
N VAL A 194 21.37 -37.68 -37.92
CA VAL A 194 20.70 -38.31 -36.75
C VAL A 194 21.42 -38.27 -35.39
N SER A 195 20.74 -37.70 -34.39
CA SER A 195 20.34 -38.42 -33.16
C SER A 195 19.43 -37.58 -32.29
N ALA A 196 18.16 -37.99 -32.25
CA ALA A 196 17.22 -37.63 -31.20
C ALA A 196 17.58 -38.39 -29.91
N GLN A 197 17.66 -37.71 -28.79
CA GLN A 197 17.53 -38.34 -27.48
C GLN A 197 16.36 -37.74 -26.71
N VAL A 198 15.39 -38.62 -26.48
CA VAL A 198 14.30 -38.53 -25.52
C VAL A 198 14.89 -38.81 -24.13
N LEU A 199 14.61 -37.95 -23.15
CA LEU A 199 14.74 -38.27 -21.73
C LEU A 199 13.45 -37.86 -21.03
N GLY A 200 12.78 -38.88 -20.47
CA GLY A 200 11.44 -38.81 -19.90
C GLY A 200 11.37 -38.23 -18.48
N PRO A 201 10.18 -38.30 -17.85
CA PRO A 201 9.87 -37.62 -16.60
C PRO A 201 10.24 -38.46 -15.38
N GLY A 202 10.83 -37.81 -14.37
CA GLY A 202 11.11 -38.39 -13.05
C GLY A 202 9.99 -38.06 -12.06
N ALA A 203 9.46 -39.11 -11.43
CA ALA A 203 8.30 -39.11 -10.56
C ALA A 203 8.58 -38.67 -9.10
N ALA A 204 7.50 -38.22 -8.46
CA ALA A 204 7.06 -38.34 -7.07
C ALA A 204 8.06 -38.78 -5.97
N ALA A 205 8.04 -38.02 -4.87
CA ALA A 205 8.21 -38.57 -3.52
C ALA A 205 7.31 -37.82 -2.53
N THR A 206 6.61 -38.63 -1.74
CA THR A 206 5.55 -38.33 -0.78
C THR A 206 6.07 -38.65 0.63
N GLN A 207 5.55 -37.92 1.63
CA GLN A 207 5.47 -38.26 3.08
C GLN A 207 6.73 -38.15 3.96
N PRO A 208 6.58 -38.14 5.31
CA PRO A 208 5.34 -38.16 6.12
C PRO A 208 4.94 -36.84 6.78
#